data_AF-A0AAX4HK49-F1
#
_entry.id   AF-A0AAX4HK49-F1
#
_cell.length_a   1.000
_cell.length_b   1.000
_cell.length_c   1.000
_cell.angle_alpha   90.00
_cell.angle_beta   90.00
_cell.angle_gamma   90.00
#
_symmetry.space_group_name_H-M   'P 1'
#
loop_
_entity.id
_entity.type
_entity.pdbx_description
1 polymer ?
#
loop_
_entity_poly.entity_id
_entity_poly.type
_entity_poly.pdbx_seq_one_letter_code
_entity_poly.pdbx_strand_id
1 'polypeptide(L)'
;MLFLLIQYSLATFAHVGEEHDEECLPPGLPSEEALIKSIMAPLALWTSTGVQMQKAPCKTVSAPSIEDMDDVIREHSQGETAEKTINGVILKDDPRMLKMFEHLTTNYQDPKNFQTLFNINPDCSNVTCAMTKIWGSKYAKQLSYLFLHSGFNSSEYSFPNATRFNDSEMNDLLIALKDFPSAMGPLGAGGNRQLTRYTRGKWDPEFRPGTFATSDVQVYDPWTKASSWERQQTIFHEVTHMLTEKGTLDTSAEWLSLSGWEGSDEKWTASKKNCMVGKYGSKNPYEDFAETAVAYRYNPSRLYKGCPEKYQYMKRFFKGAEYFGTSSCEDK
;
A
#
# COMPACT_ATOMS: atom_id res chain seq x y z
N MET A 1 2.02 -13.58 -13.62
CA MET A 1 1.12 -13.55 -12.46
C MET A 1 1.75 -14.45 -11.41
N LEU A 2 2.53 -13.84 -10.51
CA LEU A 2 3.46 -14.53 -9.61
C LEU A 2 2.90 -14.36 -8.19
N PHE A 3 2.60 -15.46 -7.49
CA PHE A 3 1.97 -15.45 -6.16
C PHE A 3 3.00 -15.79 -5.09
N LEU A 4 3.21 -14.90 -4.12
CA LEU A 4 4.20 -15.05 -3.05
C LEU A 4 3.60 -15.04 -1.65
N LEU A 5 4.20 -15.89 -0.81
CA LEU A 5 3.61 -16.46 0.39
C LEU A 5 4.25 -15.93 1.68
N ILE A 6 3.41 -15.57 2.65
CA ILE A 6 3.81 -15.24 4.03
C ILE A 6 3.58 -16.48 4.92
N GLN A 7 4.64 -17.03 5.53
CA GLN A 7 4.56 -18.07 6.56
C GLN A 7 5.37 -17.66 7.80
N TYR A 8 4.84 -17.96 8.98
CA TYR A 8 5.49 -17.76 10.28
C TYR A 8 6.09 -19.06 10.81
N SER A 9 7.30 -19.00 11.36
CA SER A 9 7.82 -20.01 12.29
C SER A 9 8.31 -19.29 13.55
N LEU A 10 7.78 -19.70 14.70
CA LEU A 10 8.23 -19.28 16.02
C LEU A 10 9.41 -20.17 16.42
N ALA A 11 10.56 -19.57 16.70
CA ALA A 11 11.71 -20.26 17.29
C ALA A 11 12.16 -19.54 18.56
N THR A 12 12.17 -20.28 19.66
CA THR A 12 12.72 -19.92 20.97
C THR A 12 14.25 -20.08 20.96
N PHE A 13 14.99 -19.11 21.51
CA PHE A 13 16.44 -19.23 21.71
C PHE A 13 16.80 -19.14 23.20
N ALA A 14 17.64 -20.08 23.64
CA ALA A 14 18.30 -20.12 24.94
C ALA A 14 19.70 -19.48 24.86
N HIS A 15 20.13 -18.83 25.93
CA HIS A 15 21.42 -18.17 26.11
C HIS A 15 22.52 -19.14 26.53
N VAL A 16 23.72 -18.98 25.97
CA VAL A 16 25.01 -19.35 26.57
C VAL A 16 26.00 -18.22 26.24
N GLY A 17 26.70 -17.70 27.25
CA GLY A 17 27.70 -16.65 27.12
C GLY A 17 29.10 -17.17 27.47
N GLU A 18 30.11 -16.54 26.89
CA GLU A 18 31.52 -16.58 27.32
C GLU A 18 32.20 -15.27 26.90
N GLU A 19 33.06 -14.74 27.77
CA GLU A 19 33.73 -13.44 27.74
C GLU A 19 35.15 -13.54 27.13
N HIS A 20 35.59 -12.49 26.43
CA HIS A 20 37.02 -12.17 26.22
C HIS A 20 37.23 -10.65 26.09
N ASP A 21 38.39 -10.20 26.58
CA ASP A 21 38.76 -8.85 27.01
C ASP A 21 38.96 -7.79 25.89
N GLU A 22 38.53 -6.55 26.20
CA GLU A 22 38.61 -5.33 25.38
C GLU A 22 39.92 -4.52 25.60
N GLU A 23 40.52 -4.08 24.50
CA GLU A 23 41.44 -2.93 24.45
C GLU A 23 40.65 -1.60 24.35
N CYS A 24 41.06 -0.61 25.13
CA CYS A 24 40.35 0.65 25.41
C CYS A 24 40.08 1.54 24.18
N LEU A 25 38.81 1.69 23.82
CA LEU A 25 38.26 2.82 23.07
C LEU A 25 37.56 3.82 24.02
N PRO A 26 37.47 5.12 23.65
CA PRO A 26 36.93 6.16 24.54
C PRO A 26 35.48 5.90 24.97
N PRO A 27 35.10 6.25 26.21
CA PRO A 27 33.80 5.90 26.77
C PRO A 27 32.67 6.65 26.06
N GLY A 28 31.71 5.90 25.52
CA GLY A 28 30.39 6.41 25.13
C GLY A 28 29.97 6.22 23.67
N LEU A 29 30.80 5.63 22.80
CA LEU A 29 30.37 5.21 21.47
C LEU A 29 30.28 3.68 21.41
N PRO A 30 29.19 3.10 20.87
CA PRO A 30 29.15 1.67 20.58
C PRO A 30 30.34 1.36 19.66
N SER A 31 31.05 0.25 19.90
CA SER A 31 32.05 -0.23 18.95
C SER A 31 31.41 -0.33 17.56
N GLU A 32 32.18 -0.11 16.50
CA GLU A 32 31.68 -0.26 15.11
C GLU A 32 31.02 -1.62 14.92
N GLU A 33 31.56 -2.65 15.58
CA GLU A 33 30.99 -3.99 15.64
C GLU A 33 29.66 -4.04 16.42
N ALA A 34 29.51 -3.37 17.57
CA ALA A 34 28.24 -3.26 18.28
C ALA A 34 27.20 -2.41 17.52
N LEU A 35 27.64 -1.41 16.77
CA LEU A 35 26.80 -0.61 15.88
C LEU A 35 26.33 -1.46 14.70
N ILE A 36 27.22 -2.25 14.08
CA ILE A 36 26.89 -3.22 13.03
C ILE A 36 25.96 -4.30 13.59
N LYS A 37 26.22 -4.87 14.78
CA LYS A 37 25.36 -5.88 15.43
C LYS A 37 24.00 -5.32 15.84
N SER A 38 23.93 -4.04 16.20
CA SER A 38 22.68 -3.32 16.50
C SER A 38 21.89 -2.99 15.23
N ILE A 39 22.58 -2.60 14.14
CA ILE A 39 22.00 -2.41 12.80
C ILE A 39 21.57 -3.75 12.18
N MET A 40 22.26 -4.84 12.53
CA MET A 40 22.03 -6.22 12.08
C MET A 40 21.31 -7.09 13.11
N ALA A 41 20.70 -6.48 14.14
CA ALA A 41 19.78 -7.16 15.05
C ALA A 41 18.76 -7.95 14.21
N PRO A 42 18.40 -9.18 14.64
CA PRO A 42 17.80 -10.21 13.79
C PRO A 42 16.75 -9.57 12.90
N LEU A 43 16.99 -9.69 11.58
CA LEU A 43 16.18 -9.12 10.52
C LEU A 43 14.71 -9.23 10.92
N ALA A 44 14.14 -8.12 11.39
CA ALA A 44 12.71 -8.04 11.60
C ALA A 44 12.07 -8.49 10.29
N LEU A 45 10.96 -9.23 10.39
CA LEU A 45 10.25 -9.72 9.21
C LEU A 45 10.04 -8.57 8.21
N TRP A 46 9.70 -7.41 8.77
CA TRP A 46 9.53 -6.13 8.13
C TRP A 46 10.79 -5.27 8.17
N THR A 47 10.99 -4.48 7.12
CA THR A 47 12.08 -3.50 7.02
C THR A 47 12.02 -2.36 8.03
N SER A 48 10.82 -1.99 8.45
CA SER A 48 10.57 -0.93 9.43
C SER A 48 9.75 -1.48 10.59
N THR A 49 10.10 -1.10 11.82
CA THR A 49 9.27 -1.39 13.00
C THR A 49 8.14 -0.37 13.13
N GLY A 50 7.09 -0.68 13.88
CA GLY A 50 6.02 0.28 14.16
C GLY A 50 6.52 1.60 14.76
N VAL A 51 7.55 1.56 15.61
CA VAL A 51 8.19 2.76 16.17
C VAL A 51 8.91 3.57 15.08
N GLN A 52 9.61 2.90 14.16
CA GLN A 52 10.29 3.56 13.04
C GLN A 52 9.28 4.21 12.11
N MET A 53 8.21 3.51 11.73
CA MET A 53 7.15 4.07 10.91
C MET A 53 6.51 5.28 11.58
N GLN A 54 6.09 5.17 12.84
CA GLN A 54 5.44 6.28 13.56
C GLN A 54 6.33 7.53 13.67
N LYS A 55 7.66 7.35 13.75
CA LYS A 55 8.63 8.44 13.82
C LYS A 55 9.16 8.87 12.45
N ALA A 56 8.74 8.23 11.36
CA ALA A 56 9.26 8.50 10.04
C ALA A 56 8.92 9.95 9.63
N PRO A 57 9.91 10.74 9.17
CA PRO A 57 9.64 12.06 8.65
C PRO A 57 8.62 12.00 7.53
N CYS A 58 7.84 13.07 7.44
CA CYS A 58 6.75 13.18 6.48
C CYS A 58 5.73 12.06 6.62
N LYS A 59 5.65 11.19 7.63
CA LYS A 59 4.58 10.18 7.66
C LYS A 59 3.20 10.84 7.75
N THR A 60 2.25 10.38 6.94
CA THR A 60 0.85 10.78 7.08
C THR A 60 0.30 10.23 8.40
N VAL A 61 -0.17 11.13 9.26
CA VAL A 61 -0.61 10.80 10.62
C VAL A 61 -2.13 10.57 10.72
N SER A 62 -2.89 11.07 9.76
CA SER A 62 -4.34 10.93 9.69
C SER A 62 -4.80 10.79 8.25
N ALA A 63 -5.92 10.09 8.06
CA ALA A 63 -6.61 10.10 6.78
C ALA A 63 -7.02 11.55 6.42
N PRO A 64 -7.26 11.85 5.13
CA PRO A 64 -7.82 13.14 4.71
C PRO A 64 -9.07 13.50 5.52
N SER A 65 -9.27 14.79 5.76
CA SER A 65 -10.50 15.26 6.41
C SER A 65 -11.71 15.07 5.49
N ILE A 66 -12.92 15.18 6.03
CA ILE A 66 -14.13 15.12 5.20
C ILE A 66 -14.17 16.32 4.25
N GLU A 67 -13.68 17.46 4.69
CA GLU A 67 -13.53 18.67 3.92
C GLU A 67 -12.55 18.48 2.75
N ASP A 68 -11.37 17.87 2.99
CA ASP A 68 -10.41 17.53 1.92
C ASP A 68 -11.05 16.60 0.88
N MET A 69 -11.85 15.63 1.33
CA MET A 69 -12.58 14.72 0.44
C MET A 69 -13.64 15.44 -0.38
N ASP A 70 -14.41 16.33 0.24
CA ASP A 70 -15.43 17.12 -0.42
C ASP A 70 -14.83 18.08 -1.46
N ASP A 71 -13.64 18.61 -1.21
CA ASP A 71 -12.93 19.49 -2.14
C ASP A 71 -12.54 18.75 -3.43
N VAL A 72 -11.96 17.54 -3.30
CA VAL A 72 -11.64 16.69 -4.45
C VAL A 72 -12.90 16.29 -5.22
N ILE A 73 -13.96 15.90 -4.52
CA ILE A 73 -15.24 15.54 -5.15
C ILE A 73 -15.81 16.74 -5.91
N ARG A 74 -15.81 17.92 -5.29
CA ARG A 74 -16.35 19.15 -5.88
C ARG A 74 -15.60 19.58 -7.13
N GLU A 75 -14.27 19.47 -7.15
CA GLU A 75 -13.46 19.72 -8.35
C GLU A 75 -13.88 18.82 -9.53
N HIS A 76 -14.27 17.58 -9.24
CA HIS A 76 -14.73 16.60 -10.22
C HIS A 76 -16.21 16.72 -10.59
N SER A 77 -16.96 17.60 -9.94
CA SER A 77 -18.39 17.87 -10.19
C SER A 77 -18.67 19.21 -10.90
N GLN A 78 -17.64 19.94 -11.35
CA GLN A 78 -17.79 21.29 -11.95
C GLN A 78 -17.97 21.32 -13.47
N GLY A 79 -17.91 20.17 -14.16
CA GLY A 79 -18.03 20.12 -15.62
C GLY A 79 -19.46 20.19 -16.16
N GLU A 80 -19.58 20.16 -17.49
CA GLU A 80 -20.87 20.06 -18.16
C GLU A 80 -21.57 18.75 -17.77
N THR A 81 -22.80 18.84 -17.30
CA THR A 81 -23.54 17.67 -16.83
C THR A 81 -24.04 16.82 -18.00
N ALA A 82 -23.89 15.50 -17.89
CA ALA A 82 -24.54 14.53 -18.75
C ALA A 82 -25.61 13.76 -17.96
N GLU A 83 -26.60 13.20 -18.65
CA GLU A 83 -27.53 12.24 -18.07
C GLU A 83 -27.16 10.82 -18.51
N LYS A 84 -27.13 9.87 -17.58
CA LYS A 84 -26.84 8.47 -17.85
C LYS A 84 -27.63 7.56 -16.93
N THR A 85 -28.12 6.45 -17.46
CA THR A 85 -28.70 5.36 -16.66
C THR A 85 -27.61 4.34 -16.34
N ILE A 86 -27.29 4.16 -15.05
CA ILE A 86 -26.26 3.24 -14.57
C ILE A 86 -26.92 2.30 -13.56
N ASN A 87 -26.87 0.99 -13.83
CA ASN A 87 -27.48 -0.02 -12.96
C ASN A 87 -28.94 0.30 -12.56
N GLY A 88 -29.75 0.69 -13.55
CA GLY A 88 -31.16 1.04 -13.34
C GLY A 88 -31.41 2.40 -12.68
N VAL A 89 -30.37 3.14 -12.30
CA VAL A 89 -30.45 4.48 -11.70
C VAL A 89 -30.24 5.54 -12.78
N ILE A 90 -31.15 6.50 -12.90
CA ILE A 90 -31.01 7.67 -13.78
C ILE A 90 -30.29 8.77 -13.00
N LEU A 91 -29.12 9.18 -13.48
CA LEU A 91 -28.26 10.18 -12.85
C LEU A 91 -27.90 11.28 -13.85
N LYS A 92 -27.83 12.52 -13.37
CA LYS A 92 -27.38 13.70 -14.11
C LYS A 92 -26.25 14.38 -13.35
N ASP A 93 -25.02 14.31 -13.86
CA ASP A 93 -23.81 14.79 -13.19
C ASP A 93 -22.64 14.99 -14.18
N ASP A 94 -21.48 15.44 -13.71
CA ASP A 94 -20.22 15.48 -14.47
C ASP A 94 -19.88 14.07 -15.00
N PRO A 95 -19.46 13.91 -16.28
CA PRO A 95 -19.10 12.62 -16.86
C PRO A 95 -18.07 11.81 -16.07
N ARG A 96 -17.15 12.47 -15.35
CA ARG A 96 -16.16 11.81 -14.49
C ARG A 96 -16.82 11.19 -13.27
N MET A 97 -17.79 11.88 -12.67
CA MET A 97 -18.59 11.37 -11.55
C MET A 97 -19.45 10.19 -11.98
N LEU A 98 -20.10 10.29 -13.15
CA LEU A 98 -20.88 9.19 -13.71
C LEU A 98 -20.00 7.95 -13.98
N LYS A 99 -18.82 8.15 -14.54
CA LYS A 99 -17.86 7.07 -14.79
C LYS A 99 -17.35 6.43 -13.48
N MET A 100 -17.08 7.23 -12.45
CA MET A 100 -16.75 6.70 -11.12
C MET A 100 -17.89 5.84 -10.59
N PHE A 101 -19.13 6.34 -10.59
CA PHE A 101 -20.29 5.59 -10.09
C PHE A 101 -20.48 4.27 -10.81
N GLU A 102 -20.35 4.28 -12.14
CA GLU A 102 -20.37 3.06 -12.97
C GLU A 102 -19.30 2.06 -12.54
N HIS A 103 -18.05 2.52 -12.38
CA HIS A 103 -16.95 1.66 -11.92
C HIS A 103 -17.20 1.08 -10.53
N LEU A 104 -17.63 1.91 -9.57
CA LEU A 104 -17.91 1.49 -8.20
C LEU A 104 -19.10 0.52 -8.09
N THR A 105 -19.91 0.37 -9.14
CA THR A 105 -21.11 -0.50 -9.13
C THR A 105 -21.11 -1.55 -10.25
N THR A 106 -19.99 -1.74 -10.97
CA THR A 106 -19.95 -2.50 -12.24
C THR A 106 -20.37 -3.97 -12.13
N ASN A 107 -20.11 -4.63 -11.01
CA ASN A 107 -20.31 -6.09 -10.88
C ASN A 107 -21.61 -6.46 -10.16
N TYR A 108 -22.56 -5.51 -10.04
CA TYR A 108 -23.85 -5.83 -9.49
C TYR A 108 -24.72 -6.58 -10.51
N GLN A 109 -25.04 -7.83 -10.20
CA GLN A 109 -25.58 -8.80 -11.17
C GLN A 109 -27.01 -8.50 -11.66
N ASP A 110 -27.76 -7.61 -11.00
CA ASP A 110 -29.10 -7.22 -11.43
C ASP A 110 -29.32 -5.69 -11.34
N PRO A 111 -29.22 -4.96 -12.46
CA PRO A 111 -29.45 -3.52 -12.52
C PRO A 111 -30.79 -3.07 -11.92
N LYS A 112 -31.89 -3.81 -12.12
CA LYS A 112 -33.21 -3.39 -11.61
C LYS A 112 -33.30 -3.53 -10.11
N ASN A 113 -32.60 -4.53 -9.55
CA ASN A 113 -32.52 -4.68 -8.11
C ASN A 113 -31.62 -3.63 -7.47
N PHE A 114 -30.61 -3.08 -8.15
CA PHE A 114 -29.72 -2.09 -7.53
C PHE A 114 -30.46 -0.81 -7.13
N GLN A 115 -31.17 -0.19 -8.08
CA GLN A 115 -32.04 0.96 -7.83
C GLN A 115 -33.08 0.66 -6.75
N THR A 116 -33.71 -0.53 -6.80
CA THR A 116 -34.75 -0.92 -5.84
C THR A 116 -34.18 -1.17 -4.43
N LEU A 117 -33.01 -1.80 -4.35
CA LEU A 117 -32.34 -2.16 -3.09
C LEU A 117 -31.96 -0.93 -2.28
N PHE A 118 -31.51 0.13 -2.95
CA PHE A 118 -31.07 1.36 -2.28
C PHE A 118 -32.07 2.51 -2.35
N ASN A 119 -33.18 2.34 -3.08
CA ASN A 119 -34.23 3.36 -3.27
C ASN A 119 -33.64 4.75 -3.62
N ILE A 120 -32.91 4.82 -4.73
CA ILE A 120 -32.12 5.99 -5.13
C ILE A 120 -32.99 7.02 -5.86
N ASN A 121 -33.50 6.70 -7.05
CA ASN A 121 -34.54 7.50 -7.71
C ASN A 121 -35.92 7.29 -7.05
N PRO A 122 -36.82 8.30 -7.08
CA PRO A 122 -36.64 9.63 -7.65
C PRO A 122 -35.88 10.63 -6.74
N ASP A 123 -35.59 10.25 -5.49
CA ASP A 123 -35.05 11.15 -4.46
C ASP A 123 -33.67 11.74 -4.81
N CYS A 124 -32.84 10.97 -5.50
CA CYS A 124 -31.51 11.36 -5.92
C CYS A 124 -31.43 11.50 -7.44
N SER A 125 -30.87 12.61 -7.91
CA SER A 125 -30.62 12.86 -9.33
C SER A 125 -29.13 13.00 -9.68
N ASN A 126 -28.22 13.03 -8.69
CA ASN A 126 -26.78 13.16 -8.91
C ASN A 126 -26.00 12.03 -8.21
N VAL A 127 -24.73 11.87 -8.59
CA VAL A 127 -23.88 10.76 -8.13
C VAL A 127 -23.64 10.82 -6.63
N THR A 128 -23.33 12.00 -6.08
CA THR A 128 -23.04 12.16 -4.65
C THR A 128 -24.22 11.75 -3.75
N CYS A 129 -25.45 12.10 -4.15
CA CYS A 129 -26.67 11.66 -3.46
C CYS A 129 -26.85 10.14 -3.52
N ALA A 130 -26.69 9.55 -4.72
CA ALA A 130 -26.79 8.10 -4.90
C ALA A 130 -25.75 7.33 -4.08
N MET A 131 -24.48 7.77 -4.11
CA MET A 131 -23.40 7.22 -3.30
C MET A 131 -23.74 7.27 -1.80
N THR A 132 -24.30 8.40 -1.33
CA THR A 132 -24.70 8.57 0.08
C THR A 132 -25.81 7.61 0.50
N LYS A 133 -26.79 7.33 -0.39
CA LYS A 133 -27.85 6.32 -0.14
C LYS A 133 -27.28 4.90 -0.02
N ILE A 134 -26.29 4.55 -0.84
CA ILE A 134 -25.73 3.19 -0.89
C ILE A 134 -24.76 2.93 0.27
N TRP A 135 -23.86 3.88 0.53
CA TRP A 135 -22.73 3.68 1.45
C TRP A 135 -22.81 4.51 2.73
N GLY A 136 -23.72 5.47 2.81
CA GLY A 136 -23.74 6.48 3.87
C GLY A 136 -22.74 7.61 3.60
N SER A 137 -22.99 8.79 4.18
CA SER A 137 -22.26 10.03 3.86
C SER A 137 -20.74 9.91 4.00
N LYS A 138 -20.26 9.35 5.12
CA LYS A 138 -18.82 9.23 5.37
C LYS A 138 -18.13 8.28 4.39
N TYR A 139 -18.61 7.04 4.28
CA TYR A 139 -17.96 6.01 3.45
C TYR A 139 -18.08 6.34 1.95
N ALA A 140 -19.19 6.94 1.52
CA ALA A 140 -19.36 7.45 0.16
C ALA A 140 -18.26 8.45 -0.22
N LYS A 141 -17.93 9.39 0.67
CA LYS A 141 -16.85 10.37 0.45
C LYS A 141 -15.48 9.71 0.43
N GLN A 142 -15.22 8.77 1.34
CA GLN A 142 -13.96 8.02 1.36
C GLN A 142 -13.75 7.21 0.07
N LEU A 143 -14.77 6.49 -0.40
CA LEU A 143 -14.72 5.76 -1.67
C LEU A 143 -14.51 6.69 -2.87
N SER A 144 -15.25 7.81 -2.90
CA SER A 144 -15.15 8.78 -4.00
C SER A 144 -13.76 9.42 -4.03
N TYR A 145 -13.26 9.86 -2.88
CA TYR A 145 -11.90 10.38 -2.76
C TYR A 145 -10.87 9.35 -3.19
N LEU A 146 -10.96 8.11 -2.69
CA LEU A 146 -10.04 7.04 -3.05
C LEU A 146 -10.00 6.87 -4.57
N PHE A 147 -11.15 6.77 -5.22
CA PHE A 147 -11.25 6.57 -6.66
C PHE A 147 -10.73 7.77 -7.46
N LEU A 148 -11.20 8.97 -7.15
CA LEU A 148 -10.88 10.18 -7.92
C LEU A 148 -9.43 10.60 -7.74
N HIS A 149 -8.90 10.50 -6.51
CA HIS A 149 -7.55 10.95 -6.19
C HIS A 149 -6.49 9.91 -6.58
N SER A 150 -6.72 8.63 -6.26
CA SER A 150 -5.70 7.59 -6.42
C SER A 150 -5.97 6.60 -7.56
N GLY A 151 -7.18 6.56 -8.11
CA GLY A 151 -7.58 5.61 -9.14
C GLY A 151 -7.94 4.21 -8.62
N PHE A 152 -7.92 3.99 -7.32
CA PHE A 152 -8.28 2.71 -6.70
C PHE A 152 -9.78 2.57 -6.46
N ASN A 153 -10.29 1.36 -6.67
CA ASN A 153 -11.66 0.96 -6.40
C ASN A 153 -11.67 -0.10 -5.30
N SER A 154 -12.32 0.25 -4.19
CA SER A 154 -12.50 -0.62 -3.03
C SER A 154 -13.96 -0.97 -2.75
N SER A 155 -14.85 -0.78 -3.73
CA SER A 155 -16.26 -1.08 -3.57
C SER A 155 -16.52 -2.60 -3.57
N GLU A 156 -17.29 -3.03 -2.57
CA GLU A 156 -17.82 -4.39 -2.46
C GLU A 156 -18.78 -4.78 -3.60
N TYR A 157 -19.32 -3.80 -4.34
CA TYR A 157 -20.23 -4.03 -5.47
C TYR A 157 -19.50 -4.09 -6.82
N SER A 158 -18.20 -3.79 -6.84
CA SER A 158 -17.38 -3.85 -8.06
C SER A 158 -16.68 -5.18 -8.25
N PHE A 159 -16.50 -5.97 -7.18
CA PHE A 159 -15.70 -7.18 -7.21
C PHE A 159 -16.44 -8.33 -6.50
N PRO A 160 -16.58 -9.52 -7.13
CA PRO A 160 -17.28 -10.64 -6.53
C PRO A 160 -16.64 -11.04 -5.20
N ASN A 161 -17.45 -11.29 -4.16
CA ASN A 161 -17.02 -11.69 -2.81
C ASN A 161 -16.20 -10.63 -2.04
N ALA A 162 -15.98 -9.44 -2.61
CA ALA A 162 -15.38 -8.37 -1.85
C ALA A 162 -16.31 -7.93 -0.72
N THR A 163 -15.70 -7.41 0.33
CA THR A 163 -16.39 -6.96 1.53
C THR A 163 -15.96 -5.54 1.83
N ARG A 164 -16.88 -4.78 2.43
CA ARG A 164 -16.62 -3.41 2.83
C ARG A 164 -15.48 -3.36 3.86
N PHE A 165 -14.61 -2.37 3.70
CA PHE A 165 -13.65 -1.98 4.74
C PHE A 165 -14.37 -1.25 5.87
N ASN A 166 -14.02 -1.53 7.13
CA ASN A 166 -14.48 -0.70 8.24
C ASN A 166 -13.75 0.66 8.27
N ASP A 167 -14.22 1.58 9.12
CA ASP A 167 -13.67 2.94 9.22
C ASP A 167 -12.16 2.99 9.49
N SER A 168 -11.65 2.14 10.39
CA SER A 168 -10.22 2.11 10.71
C SER A 168 -9.40 1.57 9.56
N GLU A 169 -9.88 0.51 8.91
CA GLU A 169 -9.21 -0.10 7.77
C GLU A 169 -9.15 0.85 6.56
N MET A 170 -10.26 1.54 6.27
CA MET A 170 -10.33 2.55 5.21
C MET A 170 -9.39 3.72 5.50
N ASN A 171 -9.32 4.18 6.76
CA ASN A 171 -8.38 5.23 7.14
C ASN A 171 -6.92 4.81 6.96
N ASP A 172 -6.56 3.59 7.35
CA ASP A 172 -5.19 3.08 7.17
C ASP A 172 -4.80 2.97 5.70
N LEU A 173 -5.73 2.54 4.85
CA LEU A 173 -5.56 2.53 3.40
C LEU A 173 -5.28 3.94 2.87
N LEU A 174 -6.13 4.91 3.20
CA LEU A 174 -5.97 6.30 2.75
C LEU A 174 -4.65 6.94 3.23
N ILE A 175 -4.24 6.63 4.47
CA ILE A 175 -2.95 7.08 5.03
C ILE A 175 -1.78 6.50 4.22
N ALA A 176 -1.81 5.19 3.93
CA ALA A 176 -0.74 4.51 3.21
C ALA A 176 -0.60 5.04 1.77
N LEU A 177 -1.71 5.31 1.09
CA LEU A 177 -1.68 5.87 -0.27
C LEU A 177 -1.17 7.31 -0.30
N LYS A 178 -1.53 8.13 0.70
CA LYS A 178 -1.02 9.50 0.85
C LYS A 178 0.45 9.58 1.24
N ASP A 179 1.07 8.44 1.59
CA ASP A 179 2.52 8.37 1.83
C ASP A 179 3.35 8.25 0.55
N PHE A 180 2.74 7.99 -0.61
CA PHE A 180 3.40 8.15 -1.91
C PHE A 180 3.48 9.63 -2.30
N PRO A 181 4.54 10.09 -3.00
CA PRO A 181 4.62 11.45 -3.53
C PRO A 181 3.52 11.72 -4.56
N SER A 182 2.85 12.88 -4.47
CA SER A 182 1.91 13.35 -5.51
C SER A 182 2.51 13.41 -6.91
N ALA A 183 3.82 13.64 -7.04
CA ALA A 183 4.55 13.64 -8.31
C ALA A 183 4.50 12.29 -9.05
N MET A 184 4.12 11.19 -8.38
CA MET A 184 3.87 9.90 -9.03
C MET A 184 2.50 9.86 -9.74
N GLY A 185 1.65 10.87 -9.54
CA GLY A 185 0.29 10.94 -10.05
C GLY A 185 -0.63 9.90 -9.40
N PRO A 186 -1.84 9.70 -9.95
CA PRO A 186 -2.74 8.64 -9.49
C PRO A 186 -2.10 7.27 -9.68
N LEU A 187 -1.84 6.57 -8.58
CA LEU A 187 -1.15 5.28 -8.55
C LEU A 187 -1.91 4.20 -9.34
N GLY A 188 -3.25 4.25 -9.33
CA GLY A 188 -4.15 3.42 -10.12
C GLY A 188 -4.32 3.91 -11.57
N ALA A 189 -3.21 4.15 -12.28
CA ALA A 189 -3.23 4.67 -13.64
C ALA A 189 -4.17 3.86 -14.56
N GLY A 190 -5.13 4.55 -15.18
CA GLY A 190 -6.23 3.99 -15.99
C GLY A 190 -7.61 4.08 -15.32
N GLY A 191 -7.63 4.31 -14.00
CA GLY A 191 -8.85 4.30 -13.19
C GLY A 191 -9.37 2.89 -12.95
N ASN A 192 -10.08 2.69 -11.84
CA ASN A 192 -10.70 1.40 -11.48
C ASN A 192 -9.71 0.27 -11.15
N ARG A 193 -8.54 0.58 -10.57
CA ARG A 193 -7.61 -0.46 -10.10
C ARG A 193 -8.17 -1.09 -8.81
N GLN A 194 -8.15 -2.42 -8.72
CA GLN A 194 -8.67 -3.12 -7.57
C GLN A 194 -7.85 -2.83 -6.29
N LEU A 195 -8.55 -2.56 -5.19
CA LEU A 195 -8.01 -2.57 -3.83
C LEU A 195 -9.11 -3.06 -2.90
N THR A 196 -9.19 -4.36 -2.65
CA THR A 196 -10.38 -4.97 -2.02
C THR A 196 -10.06 -5.83 -0.81
N ARG A 197 -11.04 -5.93 0.08
CA ARG A 197 -11.00 -6.80 1.26
C ARG A 197 -11.84 -8.04 1.03
N TYR A 198 -11.29 -9.21 1.33
CA TYR A 198 -12.00 -10.49 1.27
C TYR A 198 -12.04 -11.16 2.64
N THR A 199 -13.25 -11.33 3.20
CA THR A 199 -13.43 -12.09 4.43
C THR A 199 -13.31 -13.60 4.20
N ARG A 200 -12.73 -14.33 5.15
CA ARG A 200 -12.55 -15.79 5.11
C ARG A 200 -11.68 -16.29 3.96
N GLY A 201 -10.85 -15.41 3.41
CA GLY A 201 -10.09 -15.67 2.19
C GLY A 201 -10.97 -15.66 0.95
N LYS A 202 -10.35 -15.48 -0.22
CA LYS A 202 -10.97 -15.89 -1.47
C LYS A 202 -10.96 -17.43 -1.50
N TRP A 203 -12.00 -18.06 -2.04
CA TRP A 203 -11.91 -19.46 -2.51
C TRP A 203 -10.99 -19.49 -3.73
N ASP A 204 -9.73 -19.18 -3.49
CA ASP A 204 -8.65 -19.33 -4.43
C ASP A 204 -7.93 -20.62 -4.01
N PRO A 205 -7.76 -21.61 -4.89
CA PRO A 205 -6.98 -22.81 -4.59
C PRO A 205 -5.58 -22.49 -4.08
N GLU A 206 -5.08 -21.29 -4.38
CA GLU A 206 -3.77 -20.78 -3.98
C GLU A 206 -3.77 -20.09 -2.62
N PHE A 207 -4.95 -19.84 -2.02
CA PHE A 207 -5.07 -19.22 -0.70
C PHE A 207 -4.49 -20.13 0.38
N ARG A 208 -3.39 -19.69 0.99
CA ARG A 208 -2.84 -20.33 2.19
C ARG A 208 -3.29 -19.59 3.45
N PRO A 209 -3.68 -20.32 4.51
CA PRO A 209 -3.98 -19.72 5.81
C PRO A 209 -2.82 -18.82 6.28
N GLY A 210 -3.11 -17.57 6.63
CA GLY A 210 -2.11 -16.61 7.12
C GLY A 210 -1.65 -15.56 6.10
N THR A 211 -2.12 -15.60 4.86
CA THR A 211 -1.84 -14.56 3.84
C THR A 211 -2.47 -13.22 4.24
N PHE A 212 -1.68 -12.15 4.29
CA PHE A 212 -2.17 -10.80 4.63
C PHE A 212 -2.77 -10.10 3.41
N ALA A 213 -2.01 -10.11 2.30
CA ALA A 213 -2.39 -9.46 1.06
C ALA A 213 -1.75 -10.15 -0.16
N THR A 214 -2.08 -9.69 -1.37
CA THR A 214 -1.44 -10.06 -2.63
C THR A 214 -0.97 -8.82 -3.39
N SER A 215 -0.12 -9.02 -4.41
CA SER A 215 0.38 -7.97 -5.31
C SER A 215 -0.71 -7.28 -6.14
N ASP A 216 -1.91 -7.88 -6.25
CA ASP A 216 -3.13 -7.25 -6.79
C ASP A 216 -3.84 -6.34 -5.76
N VAL A 217 -3.20 -6.07 -4.63
CA VAL A 217 -3.69 -5.26 -3.50
C VAL A 217 -5.03 -5.78 -2.94
N GLN A 218 -5.16 -7.11 -2.90
CA GLN A 218 -6.25 -7.81 -2.23
C GLN A 218 -5.84 -8.11 -0.80
N VAL A 219 -6.63 -7.73 0.20
CA VAL A 219 -6.32 -7.96 1.62
C VAL A 219 -7.30 -8.93 2.28
N TYR A 220 -6.82 -9.65 3.29
CA TYR A 220 -7.55 -10.75 3.95
C TYR A 220 -7.65 -10.59 5.47
N ASP A 221 -8.34 -11.54 6.12
CA ASP A 221 -8.59 -11.51 7.56
C ASP A 221 -7.34 -11.27 8.43
N PRO A 222 -6.14 -11.85 8.17
CA PRO A 222 -4.95 -11.52 8.95
C PRO A 222 -4.58 -10.04 8.93
N TRP A 223 -4.70 -9.36 7.78
CA TRP A 223 -4.45 -7.92 7.66
C TRP A 223 -5.46 -7.11 8.50
N THR A 224 -6.73 -7.50 8.52
CA THR A 224 -7.76 -6.80 9.32
C THR A 224 -7.44 -6.84 10.83
N LYS A 225 -6.82 -7.93 11.30
CA LYS A 225 -6.42 -8.13 12.70
C LYS A 225 -5.06 -7.52 13.05
N ALA A 226 -4.30 -7.07 12.05
CA ALA A 226 -3.00 -6.45 12.25
C ALA A 226 -3.13 -5.09 12.94
N SER A 227 -2.03 -4.57 13.45
CA SER A 227 -2.00 -3.19 13.94
C SER A 227 -2.12 -2.18 12.79
N SER A 228 -2.51 -0.94 13.10
CA SER A 228 -2.67 0.14 12.10
C SER A 228 -1.39 0.39 11.29
N TRP A 229 -0.22 0.37 11.93
CA TRP A 229 1.04 0.57 11.21
C TRP A 229 1.39 -0.61 10.29
N GLU A 230 1.12 -1.86 10.71
CA GLU A 230 1.31 -3.03 9.86
C GLU A 230 0.39 -2.97 8.65
N ARG A 231 -0.88 -2.60 8.84
CA ARG A 231 -1.82 -2.43 7.73
C ARG A 231 -1.34 -1.41 6.72
N GLN A 232 -0.88 -0.25 7.18
CA GLN A 232 -0.34 0.80 6.33
C GLN A 232 0.90 0.34 5.57
N GLN A 233 1.83 -0.34 6.24
CA GLN A 233 3.04 -0.85 5.62
C GLN A 233 2.72 -1.89 4.54
N THR A 234 1.81 -2.82 4.82
CA THR A 234 1.37 -3.83 3.85
C THR A 234 0.76 -3.17 2.62
N ILE A 235 -0.12 -2.17 2.77
CA ILE A 235 -0.69 -1.47 1.61
C ILE A 235 0.41 -0.77 0.80
N PHE A 236 1.35 -0.07 1.45
CA PHE A 236 2.46 0.58 0.74
C PHE A 236 3.33 -0.44 -0.01
N HIS A 237 3.61 -1.59 0.60
CA HIS A 237 4.34 -2.70 0.01
C HIS A 237 3.62 -3.24 -1.23
N GLU A 238 2.35 -3.64 -1.12
CA GLU A 238 1.60 -4.23 -2.26
C GLU A 238 1.37 -3.24 -3.39
N VAL A 239 1.12 -1.97 -3.06
CA VAL A 239 1.00 -0.90 -4.08
C VAL A 239 2.34 -0.70 -4.80
N THR A 240 3.48 -0.91 -4.12
CA THR A 240 4.78 -0.86 -4.79
C THR A 240 4.93 -1.99 -5.82
N HIS A 241 4.59 -3.24 -5.47
CA HIS A 241 4.56 -4.35 -6.43
C HIS A 241 3.69 -4.04 -7.64
N MET A 242 2.51 -3.47 -7.39
CA MET A 242 1.58 -3.06 -8.44
C MET A 242 2.19 -2.02 -9.41
N LEU A 243 2.96 -1.06 -8.89
CA LEU A 243 3.60 -0.02 -9.69
C LEU A 243 4.76 -0.57 -10.53
N THR A 244 5.43 -1.64 -10.08
CA THR A 244 6.53 -2.28 -10.81
C THR A 244 6.08 -3.35 -11.79
N GLU A 245 4.92 -3.99 -11.56
CA GLU A 245 4.36 -5.04 -12.42
C GLU A 245 4.17 -4.56 -13.87
N LYS A 246 3.81 -3.28 -14.06
CA LYS A 246 3.67 -2.67 -15.39
C LYS A 246 5.00 -2.43 -16.13
N GLY A 247 6.15 -2.60 -15.48
CA GLY A 247 7.44 -2.14 -16.00
C GLY A 247 8.66 -3.04 -15.73
N THR A 248 8.51 -4.23 -15.15
CA THR A 248 9.63 -5.16 -14.83
C THR A 248 10.76 -4.50 -14.00
N LEU A 249 10.48 -3.40 -13.30
CA LEU A 249 11.52 -2.61 -12.62
C LEU A 249 12.20 -3.41 -11.51
N ASP A 250 11.41 -4.21 -10.81
CA ASP A 250 11.81 -5.15 -9.76
C ASP A 250 12.57 -6.38 -10.27
N THR A 251 12.72 -6.51 -11.59
CA THR A 251 13.53 -7.53 -12.28
C THR A 251 14.46 -6.92 -13.32
N SER A 252 14.59 -5.60 -13.32
CA SER A 252 15.48 -4.90 -14.25
C SER A 252 16.93 -5.27 -13.98
N ALA A 253 17.75 -5.31 -15.03
CA ALA A 253 19.18 -5.61 -14.88
C ALA A 253 19.88 -4.69 -13.87
N GLU A 254 19.48 -3.40 -13.83
CA GLU A 254 19.98 -2.46 -12.83
C GLU A 254 19.61 -2.93 -11.42
N TRP A 255 18.33 -3.18 -11.13
CA TRP A 255 17.87 -3.62 -9.81
C TRP A 255 18.53 -4.93 -9.37
N LEU A 256 18.57 -5.94 -10.24
CA LEU A 256 19.19 -7.22 -9.95
C LEU A 256 20.68 -7.06 -9.59
N SER A 257 21.41 -6.17 -10.25
CA SER A 257 22.83 -5.93 -10.00
C SER A 257 23.13 -5.31 -8.62
N LEU A 258 22.19 -4.56 -8.03
CA LEU A 258 22.37 -3.88 -6.75
C LEU A 258 22.58 -4.88 -5.61
N SER A 259 21.81 -5.97 -5.62
CA SER A 259 21.94 -7.08 -4.66
C SER A 259 22.63 -8.32 -5.22
N GLY A 260 23.02 -8.28 -6.50
CA GLY A 260 23.63 -9.41 -7.21
C GLY A 260 22.69 -10.61 -7.22
N TRP A 261 21.43 -10.36 -7.57
CA TRP A 261 20.40 -11.38 -7.74
C TRP A 261 20.70 -12.24 -8.97
N GLU A 262 20.70 -13.55 -8.78
CA GLU A 262 20.86 -14.56 -9.82
C GLU A 262 19.76 -15.61 -9.68
N GLY A 263 19.25 -16.10 -10.83
CA GLY A 263 18.21 -17.13 -10.89
C GLY A 263 17.04 -16.77 -11.80
N SER A 264 16.02 -17.64 -11.80
CA SER A 264 14.70 -17.42 -12.41
C SER A 264 13.66 -18.25 -11.67
N ASP A 265 12.37 -18.01 -11.94
CA ASP A 265 11.25 -18.91 -11.62
C ASP A 265 11.30 -19.49 -10.20
N GLU A 266 11.39 -18.58 -9.21
CA GLU A 266 11.41 -18.83 -7.75
C GLU A 266 12.73 -19.28 -7.12
N LYS A 267 13.77 -19.58 -7.92
CA LYS A 267 15.10 -19.94 -7.41
C LYS A 267 16.06 -18.76 -7.42
N TRP A 268 15.68 -17.72 -6.67
CA TRP A 268 16.50 -16.53 -6.54
C TRP A 268 17.55 -16.69 -5.43
N THR A 269 18.78 -16.28 -5.74
CA THR A 269 19.84 -16.14 -4.75
C THR A 269 20.50 -14.79 -4.91
N ALA A 270 20.92 -14.20 -3.81
CA ALA A 270 21.63 -12.94 -3.82
C ALA A 270 23.06 -13.11 -3.31
N SER A 271 24.01 -12.62 -4.09
CA SER A 271 25.42 -12.61 -3.71
C SER A 271 25.75 -11.51 -2.71
N LYS A 272 25.02 -10.38 -2.69
CA LYS A 272 25.25 -9.24 -1.78
C LYS A 272 24.22 -9.18 -0.64
N LYS A 273 24.44 -9.98 0.39
CA LYS A 273 23.51 -10.10 1.55
C LYS A 273 23.48 -8.86 2.44
N ASN A 274 24.55 -8.07 2.48
CA ASN A 274 24.65 -6.85 3.28
C ASN A 274 23.72 -5.72 2.81
N CYS A 275 23.26 -5.76 1.56
CA CYS A 275 22.32 -4.80 0.97
C CYS A 275 20.84 -5.28 1.06
N MET A 276 20.55 -6.35 1.81
CA MET A 276 19.18 -6.84 1.96
C MET A 276 18.40 -6.11 3.04
N VAL A 277 17.17 -5.74 2.70
CA VAL A 277 16.27 -5.02 3.59
C VAL A 277 15.31 -6.01 4.25
N GLY A 278 15.62 -6.38 5.48
CA GLY A 278 14.78 -7.31 6.25
C GLY A 278 14.81 -8.76 5.76
N LYS A 279 14.14 -9.64 6.52
CA LYS A 279 14.12 -11.08 6.20
C LYS A 279 13.23 -11.35 5.00
N TYR A 280 12.15 -10.60 4.86
CA TYR A 280 11.18 -10.77 3.78
C TYR A 280 11.76 -10.35 2.42
N GLY A 281 12.46 -9.21 2.34
CA GLY A 281 13.13 -8.76 1.12
C GLY A 281 14.24 -9.71 0.64
N SER A 282 14.78 -10.56 1.51
CA SER A 282 15.80 -11.56 1.13
C SER A 282 15.23 -12.76 0.35
N LYS A 283 13.92 -12.84 0.11
CA LYS A 283 13.28 -13.99 -0.55
C LYS A 283 13.53 -14.02 -2.06
N ASN A 284 13.41 -12.89 -2.73
CA ASN A 284 13.49 -12.74 -4.19
C ASN A 284 13.57 -11.24 -4.53
N PRO A 285 13.93 -10.86 -5.78
CA PRO A 285 14.12 -9.46 -6.14
C PRO A 285 12.84 -8.62 -6.11
N TYR A 286 11.67 -9.23 -6.27
CA TYR A 286 10.37 -8.52 -6.17
C TYR A 286 10.13 -8.04 -4.73
N GLU A 287 10.24 -8.96 -3.76
CA GLU A 287 10.05 -8.63 -2.34
C GLU A 287 11.13 -7.68 -1.84
N ASP A 288 12.36 -7.84 -2.33
CA ASP A 288 13.45 -6.91 -2.07
C ASP A 288 13.07 -5.49 -2.51
N PHE A 289 12.46 -5.34 -3.69
CA PHE A 289 12.06 -4.04 -4.22
C PHE A 289 11.00 -3.39 -3.34
N ALA A 290 9.91 -4.10 -3.06
CA ALA A 290 8.81 -3.58 -2.27
C ALA A 290 9.24 -3.26 -0.82
N GLU A 291 10.01 -4.15 -0.19
CA GLU A 291 10.57 -3.86 1.13
C GLU A 291 11.59 -2.71 1.09
N THR A 292 12.34 -2.54 0.01
CA THR A 292 13.28 -1.42 -0.13
C THR A 292 12.51 -0.10 -0.29
N ALA A 293 11.39 -0.10 -1.00
CA ALA A 293 10.52 1.07 -1.10
C ALA A 293 9.92 1.45 0.28
N VAL A 294 9.48 0.46 1.06
CA VAL A 294 9.04 0.67 2.45
C VAL A 294 10.17 1.24 3.30
N ALA A 295 11.38 0.67 3.22
CA ALA A 295 12.55 1.16 3.94
C ALA A 295 12.92 2.59 3.51
N TYR A 296 12.85 2.89 2.22
CA TYR A 296 13.09 4.23 1.69
C TYR A 296 12.09 5.24 2.27
N ARG A 297 10.82 4.86 2.36
CA ARG A 297 9.76 5.73 2.86
C ARG A 297 9.81 5.97 4.36
N TYR A 298 10.02 4.90 5.14
CA TYR A 298 9.83 4.92 6.60
C TYR A 298 11.11 4.81 7.41
N ASN A 299 12.23 4.43 6.79
CA ASN A 299 13.55 4.37 7.43
C ASN A 299 14.71 4.69 6.45
N PRO A 300 14.67 5.86 5.78
CA PRO A 300 15.62 6.21 4.73
C PRO A 300 17.07 6.24 5.23
N SER A 301 17.29 6.68 6.48
CA SER A 301 18.61 6.72 7.10
C SER A 301 19.26 5.34 7.22
N ARG A 302 18.48 4.30 7.54
CA ARG A 302 19.00 2.94 7.58
C ARG A 302 19.31 2.42 6.18
N LEU A 303 18.42 2.66 5.22
CA LEU A 303 18.63 2.25 3.83
C LEU A 303 19.87 2.94 3.23
N TYR A 304 20.00 4.26 3.40
CA TYR A 304 21.14 5.02 2.88
C TYR A 304 22.48 4.55 3.46
N LYS A 305 22.53 4.25 4.76
CA LYS A 305 23.75 3.75 5.41
C LYS A 305 24.10 2.31 5.02
N GLY A 306 23.09 1.45 4.89
CA GLY A 306 23.30 0.02 4.62
C GLY A 306 23.46 -0.31 3.13
N CYS A 307 22.74 0.39 2.26
CA CYS A 307 22.82 0.22 0.82
C CYS A 307 22.51 1.54 0.06
N PRO A 308 23.50 2.45 -0.03
CA PRO A 308 23.31 3.76 -0.64
C PRO A 308 22.88 3.69 -2.11
N GLU A 309 23.28 2.66 -2.86
CA GLU A 309 22.91 2.50 -4.26
C GLU A 309 21.42 2.20 -4.42
N LYS A 310 20.84 1.34 -3.57
CA LYS A 310 19.39 1.12 -3.50
C LYS A 310 18.63 2.36 -3.08
N TYR A 311 19.19 3.14 -2.15
CA TYR A 311 18.62 4.43 -1.79
C TYR A 311 18.53 5.35 -3.01
N GLN A 312 19.61 5.50 -3.79
CA GLN A 312 19.61 6.33 -4.99
C GLN A 312 18.66 5.81 -6.08
N TYR A 313 18.54 4.49 -6.22
CA TYR A 313 17.57 3.89 -7.11
C TYR A 313 16.14 4.28 -6.71
N MET A 314 15.79 4.12 -5.43
CA MET A 314 14.47 4.48 -4.92
C MET A 314 14.19 5.97 -5.02
N LYS A 315 15.20 6.84 -4.81
CA LYS A 315 15.05 8.28 -5.06
C LYS A 315 14.58 8.56 -6.48
N ARG A 316 15.13 7.89 -7.49
CA ARG A 316 14.66 8.05 -8.88
C ARG A 316 13.26 7.48 -9.11
N PHE A 317 12.97 6.33 -8.52
CA PHE A 317 11.63 5.71 -8.58
C PHE A 317 10.55 6.65 -8.01
N PHE A 318 10.81 7.24 -6.85
CA PHE A 318 9.96 8.23 -6.17
C PHE A 318 10.14 9.67 -6.69
N LYS A 319 10.60 9.84 -7.93
CA LYS A 319 10.69 11.15 -8.62
C LYS A 319 11.50 12.22 -7.89
N GLY A 320 12.49 11.80 -7.10
CA GLY A 320 13.40 12.68 -6.37
C GLY A 320 12.99 12.96 -4.92
N ALA A 321 11.81 12.54 -4.47
CA ALA A 321 11.32 12.79 -3.12
C ALA A 321 12.24 12.19 -2.05
N GLU A 322 12.55 12.94 -1.00
CA GLU A 322 13.45 12.53 0.10
C GLU A 322 12.74 12.57 1.46
N TYR A 323 13.15 11.70 2.38
CA TYR A 323 12.44 11.48 3.64
C TYR A 323 13.33 11.58 4.89
N PHE A 324 14.48 12.26 4.81
CA PHE A 324 15.41 12.40 5.95
C PHE A 324 14.93 13.38 7.03
N GLY A 325 14.03 14.31 6.70
CA GLY A 325 13.58 15.35 7.62
C GLY A 325 12.27 16.00 7.16
N THR A 326 11.66 16.80 8.04
CA THR A 326 10.37 17.44 7.77
C THR A 326 10.42 18.53 6.71
N SER A 327 11.59 19.13 6.49
CA SER A 327 11.83 20.11 5.42
C SER A 327 11.74 19.52 4.01
N SER A 328 11.78 18.19 3.88
CA SER A 328 11.70 17.49 2.59
C SER A 328 10.27 17.05 2.24
N CYS A 329 9.26 17.45 3.03
CA CYS A 329 7.87 17.02 2.85
C CYS A 329 7.04 17.92 1.92
N GLU A 330 7.64 18.93 1.29
CA GLU A 330 6.91 20.02 0.60
C GLU A 330 6.17 19.54 -0.67
N ASP A 331 6.57 18.40 -1.25
CA ASP A 331 5.95 17.82 -2.46
C ASP A 331 5.04 16.62 -2.20
N LYS A 332 4.37 16.61 -1.04
CA LYS A 332 3.40 15.55 -0.71
C LYS A 332 2.14 15.60 -1.55
#